data_AF-A0A3C0N3E7-F1
#
_entry.id   AF-A0A3C0N3E7-F1
#
_cell.length_a   1.000
_cell.length_b   1.000
_cell.length_c   1.000
_cell.angle_alpha   90.00
_cell.angle_beta   90.00
_cell.angle_gamma   90.00
#
_symmetry.space_group_name_H-M   'P 1'
#
loop_
_entity.id
_entity.type
_entity.pdbx_description
1 polymer ?
#
loop_
_entity_poly.entity_id
_entity_poly.type
_entity_poly.pdbx_seq_one_letter_code
_entity_poly.pdbx_strand_id
1 'polypeptide(L)'
;SSSDDQTVRMWDINTGQCRKTIQGYSNQVLSVTFSPTGQILASGNDDQTVRLWDVSTGQCQKILQGHTHRVRVVNFSPDGQT
;
A
#
# COMPACT_ATOMS: atom_id res chain seq x y z
N SER A 1 4.95 -1.53 -6.39
CA SER A 1 5.72 -2.65 -5.79
C SER A 1 5.80 -2.45 -4.29
N SER A 2 5.54 -3.50 -3.51
CA SER A 2 5.96 -3.60 -2.11
C SER A 2 7.35 -4.24 -2.00
N SER A 3 7.99 -4.16 -0.84
CA SER A 3 9.35 -4.62 -0.62
C SER A 3 9.67 -4.83 0.86
N ASP A 4 10.65 -5.69 1.13
CA ASP A 4 11.20 -5.95 2.46
C ASP A 4 12.02 -4.77 3.00
N ASP A 5 12.45 -3.85 2.12
CA ASP A 5 13.10 -2.58 2.47
C ASP A 5 12.16 -1.57 3.14
N GLN A 6 10.95 -2.00 3.50
CA GLN A 6 9.93 -1.19 4.19
C GLN A 6 9.42 -0.03 3.33
N THR A 7 9.55 -0.14 2.00
CA THR A 7 9.05 0.87 1.06
C THR A 7 7.99 0.32 0.12
N VAL A 8 7.14 1.23 -0.36
CA VAL A 8 6.30 1.00 -1.54
C VAL A 8 6.76 1.94 -2.63
N ARG A 9 7.07 1.38 -3.80
CA ARG A 9 7.53 2.15 -4.96
C ARG A 9 6.49 2.14 -6.07
N MET A 10 6.23 3.31 -6.62
CA MET A 10 5.41 3.49 -7.82
C MET A 10 6.33 3.75 -9.00
N TRP A 11 6.01 3.09 -10.10
CA TRP A 11 6.82 3.08 -11.31
C TRP A 11 6.01 3.65 -12.46
N ASP A 12 6.67 4.44 -13.31
CA ASP A 12 6.15 4.74 -14.63
C ASP A 12 6.32 3.50 -15.50
N ILE A 13 5.22 2.96 -16.03
CA ILE A 13 5.27 1.74 -16.84
C ILE A 13 5.89 1.96 -18.23
N ASN A 14 5.87 3.19 -18.75
CA ASN A 14 6.39 3.50 -20.08
C ASN A 14 7.91 3.73 -20.03
N THR A 15 8.39 4.35 -18.96
CA THR A 15 9.83 4.70 -18.81
C THR A 15 10.59 3.75 -17.90
N GLY A 16 9.89 2.94 -17.09
CA GLY A 16 10.49 2.09 -16.06
C GLY A 16 11.05 2.86 -14.86
N GLN A 17 10.88 4.19 -14.80
CA GLN A 17 11.44 5.02 -13.74
C GLN A 17 10.60 4.96 -12.47
N CYS A 18 11.26 4.93 -11.31
CA CYS A 18 10.60 5.07 -10.02
C CYS A 18 10.12 6.52 -9.85
N ARG A 19 8.81 6.75 -9.97
CA ARG A 19 8.21 8.08 -9.78
C ARG A 19 8.07 8.46 -8.32
N LYS A 20 7.82 7.48 -7.45
CA LYS A 20 7.50 7.75 -6.05
C LYS A 20 7.93 6.62 -5.14
N THR A 21 8.48 6.97 -3.99
CA THR A 21 8.79 6.04 -2.91
C THR A 21 8.01 6.48 -1.67
N ILE A 22 7.10 5.62 -1.22
CA ILE A 22 6.35 5.78 0.01
C ILE A 22 7.14 5.09 1.12
N GLN A 23 7.38 5.82 2.20
CA GLN A 23 8.11 5.39 3.39
C GLN A 23 7.24 5.59 4.64
N GLY A 24 7.73 5.17 5.81
CA GLY A 24 7.00 5.28 7.08
C GLY A 24 6.30 3.99 7.52
N TYR A 25 6.57 2.88 6.84
CA TYR A 25 6.33 1.55 7.39
C TYR A 25 7.41 1.23 8.42
N SER A 26 7.04 0.60 9.52
CA SER A 26 7.99 0.14 10.55
C SER A 26 8.54 -1.25 10.27
N ASN A 27 7.97 -1.96 9.30
CA ASN A 27 8.29 -3.34 8.95
C ASN A 27 8.03 -3.62 7.45
N GLN A 28 8.39 -4.83 7.01
CA GLN A 28 8.27 -5.30 5.63
C GLN A 28 6.84 -5.14 5.11
N VAL A 29 6.72 -4.68 3.85
CA VAL A 29 5.43 -4.57 3.17
C VAL A 29 5.20 -5.83 2.36
N LEU A 30 4.19 -6.61 2.74
CA LEU A 30 3.97 -7.94 2.18
C LEU A 30 3.01 -7.91 0.98
N SER A 31 2.11 -6.93 0.93
CA SER A 31 1.12 -6.82 -0.12
C SER A 31 0.72 -5.38 -0.37
N VAL A 32 0.45 -5.05 -1.64
CA VAL A 32 -0.11 -3.78 -2.07
C VAL A 32 -1.20 -4.02 -3.11
N THR A 33 -2.24 -3.20 -3.08
CA THR A 33 -3.29 -3.19 -4.09
C THR A 33 -3.79 -1.76 -4.33
N PHE A 34 -4.28 -1.49 -5.53
CA PHE A 34 -4.96 -0.23 -5.85
C PHE A 34 -6.47 -0.41 -5.68
N SER A 35 -7.12 0.63 -5.16
CA SER A 35 -8.57 0.77 -5.27
C SER A 35 -9.00 0.74 -6.74
N PRO A 36 -10.24 0.34 -7.06
CA PRO A 36 -10.74 0.30 -8.44
C PRO A 36 -10.67 1.66 -9.14
N THR A 37 -10.78 2.76 -8.38
CA THR A 37 -10.64 4.13 -8.92
C THR A 37 -9.19 4.58 -9.08
N GLY A 38 -8.23 3.83 -8.53
CA GLY A 38 -6.80 4.14 -8.56
C GLY A 38 -6.36 5.30 -7.65
N GLN A 39 -7.27 5.89 -6.87
CA GLN A 39 -6.97 7.06 -6.04
C GLN A 39 -6.32 6.67 -4.71
N ILE A 40 -6.71 5.51 -4.17
CA ILE A 40 -6.20 4.95 -2.93
C ILE A 40 -5.36 3.72 -3.23
N LEU A 41 -4.23 3.59 -2.54
CA LEU A 41 -3.44 2.37 -2.47
C LEU A 41 -3.58 1.79 -1.06
N ALA A 42 -3.89 0.50 -0.95
CA ALA A 42 -3.84 -0.23 0.31
C ALA A 42 -2.55 -1.05 0.37
N SER A 43 -2.00 -1.15 1.57
CA SER A 43 -0.81 -1.94 1.86
C SER A 43 -0.99 -2.74 3.15
N GLY A 44 -0.65 -4.03 3.11
CA GLY A 44 -0.54 -4.89 4.28
C GLY A 44 0.93 -5.14 4.62
N ASN A 45 1.27 -5.13 5.90
CA ASN A 45 2.64 -5.27 6.37
C ASN A 45 2.77 -6.25 7.55
N ASP A 46 4.00 -6.46 7.98
CA ASP A 46 4.33 -7.34 9.10
C ASP A 46 4.01 -6.71 10.48
N ASP A 47 3.79 -5.39 10.54
CA ASP A 47 3.37 -4.68 11.78
C ASP A 47 1.89 -4.90 12.14
N GLN A 48 1.20 -5.78 11.40
CA GLN A 48 -0.20 -6.17 11.60
C GLN A 48 -1.21 -5.06 11.24
N THR A 49 -0.78 -4.02 10.52
CA THR A 49 -1.67 -2.96 10.05
C THR A 49 -1.97 -3.05 8.57
N VAL A 50 -3.12 -2.49 8.20
CA VAL A 50 -3.40 -2.11 6.82
C VAL A 50 -3.34 -0.60 6.74
N ARG A 51 -2.58 -0.07 5.78
CA ARG A 51 -2.46 1.38 5.58
C ARG A 51 -3.07 1.78 4.25
N LEU A 52 -3.78 2.89 4.26
CA LEU A 52 -4.38 3.51 3.09
C LEU A 52 -3.63 4.78 2.74
N TRP A 53 -3.25 4.88 1.48
CA TRP A 53 -2.40 5.94 0.96
C TRP A 53 -3.11 6.66 -0.17
N ASP A 54 -3.06 7.98 -0.12
CA ASP A 54 -3.43 8.79 -1.28
C ASP A 54 -2.35 8.65 -2.34
N VAL A 55 -2.71 8.19 -3.55
CA VAL A 55 -1.72 7.94 -4.61
C VAL A 55 -1.08 9.25 -5.10
N SER A 56 -1.88 10.32 -5.22
CA SER A 56 -1.43 11.60 -5.75
C SER A 56 -0.42 12.29 -4.83
N THR A 57 -0.72 12.37 -3.54
CA THR A 57 0.08 13.05 -2.52
C THR A 57 1.10 12.12 -1.88
N GLY A 58 0.83 10.80 -1.83
CA GLY A 58 1.68 9.80 -1.20
C GLY A 58 1.59 9.80 0.32
N GLN A 59 0.61 10.53 0.86
CA GLN A 59 0.39 10.64 2.29
C GLN A 59 -0.42 9.46 2.79
N CYS A 60 -0.07 8.99 4.00
CA CYS A 60 -0.87 8.00 4.71
C CYS A 60 -2.17 8.67 5.18
N GLN A 61 -3.31 8.25 4.64
CA GLN A 61 -4.61 8.78 5.06
C GLN A 61 -5.14 8.05 6.28
N LYS A 62 -4.89 6.73 6.39
CA LYS A 62 -5.43 5.92 7.47
C LYS A 62 -4.55 4.72 7.78
N ILE A 63 -4.48 4.39 9.08
CA ILE A 63 -3.90 3.15 9.59
C ILE A 63 -5.04 2.35 10.22
N LEU A 64 -5.31 1.18 9.67
CA LEU A 64 -6.30 0.24 10.16
C LEU A 64 -5.58 -0.80 11.02
N GLN A 65 -5.99 -0.85 12.29
CA GLN A 65 -5.51 -1.82 13.27
C GLN A 65 -6.59 -2.87 13.53
N GLY A 66 -6.21 -4.06 13.96
CA GLY A 66 -7.14 -5.12 14.36
C GLY A 66 -6.70 -6.53 14.02
N HIS A 67 -5.79 -6.69 13.05
CA HIS A 67 -5.13 -7.98 12.86
C HIS A 67 -4.20 -8.25 14.05
N THR A 68 -4.17 -9.51 14.50
CA THR A 68 -3.30 -9.98 15.60
C THR A 68 -2.00 -10.61 15.10
N HIS A 69 -1.84 -10.68 13.78
CA HIS A 69 -0.72 -11.26 13.07
C HIS A 69 -0.48 -10.50 11.76
N ARG A 70 0.66 -10.75 11.12
CA ARG A 70 1.05 -10.11 9.86
C ARG A 70 -0.03 -10.16 8.78
N VAL A 71 -0.19 -9.05 8.07
CA VAL A 71 -1.14 -8.95 6.97
C VAL A 71 -0.44 -9.41 5.69
N ARG A 72 -0.73 -10.65 5.29
CA ARG A 72 -0.08 -11.26 4.12
C ARG A 72 -0.60 -10.74 2.80
N VAL A 73 -1.90 -10.45 2.72
CA VAL A 73 -2.58 -10.06 1.47
C VAL A 73 -3.63 -9.01 1.80
N VAL A 74 -3.75 -8.01 0.93
CA VAL A 74 -4.86 -7.05 0.90
C VAL A 74 -5.46 -7.01 -0.50
N ASN A 75 -6.78 -6.85 -0.59
CA ASN A 75 -7.46 -6.63 -1.86
C ASN A 75 -8.64 -5.67 -1.68
N PHE A 76 -8.93 -4.89 -2.72
CA PHE A 76 -10.16 -4.10 -2.77
C PHE A 76 -11.28 -4.92 -3.41
N SER A 77 -12.50 -4.67 -2.98
CA SER A 77 -13.67 -5.15 -3.71
C SER A 77 -13.72 -4.50 -5.09
N PRO A 78 -14.01 -5.25 -6.17
CA PRO A 78 -14.06 -4.70 -7.52
C PRO A 78 -15.22 -3.74 -7.75
N ASP A 79 -16.28 -3.80 -6.94
CA ASP A 79 -17.41 -2.87 -7.00
C ASP A 79 -17.11 -1.48 -6.39
N GLY A 80 -15.91 -1.29 -5.83
CA GLY A 80 -15.49 -0.05 -5.21
C GLY A 80 -16.25 0.30 -3.92
N GLN A 81 -17.06 -0.64 -3.41
CA GLN A 81 -17.69 -0.51 -2.11
C GLN A 81 -16.86 -1.27 -1.07
N THR A 82 -16.79 -0.66 0.11
CA THR A 82 -15.92 -0.94 1.27
C THR A 82 -14.45 -0.53 1.15
#